data_AF-U4UTA9-F1
#
_entry.id   AF-U4UTA9-F1
#
_cell.length_a   1.000
_cell.length_b   1.000
_cell.length_c   1.000
_cell.angle_alpha   90.00
_cell.angle_beta   90.00
_cell.angle_gamma   90.00
#
_symmetry.space_group_name_H-M   'P 1'
#
loop_
_entity.id
_entity.type
_entity.pdbx_description
1 polymer ?
#
loop_
_entity_poly.entity_id
_entity_poly.type
_entity_poly.pdbx_seq_one_letter_code
_entity_poly.pdbx_strand_id
1 'polypeptide(L)' 'MSLRAMHLNVPRAVRVGHSVTLGCQYDLEGAALYSVKWYRDQVEFYRFVPKEEPPIRVFPIDGIRV' A
#
# COMPACT_ATOMS: atom_id res chain seq x y z
N MET A 1 -9.85 -15.01 14.00
CA MET A 1 -8.71 -14.19 13.56
C MET A 1 -9.10 -13.49 12.27
N SER A 2 -9.27 -12.17 12.33
CA SER A 2 -9.77 -11.35 11.22
C SER A 2 -9.14 -9.97 11.29
N LEU A 3 -8.95 -9.33 10.13
CA LEU A 3 -8.56 -7.91 10.07
C LEU A 3 -9.63 -7.07 10.77
N ARG A 4 -9.23 -6.29 11.78
CA ARG A 4 -10.12 -5.34 12.47
C ARG A 4 -9.58 -3.92 12.31
N ALA A 5 -10.48 -2.97 12.08
CA ALA A 5 -10.19 -1.54 11.97
C ALA A 5 -9.06 -1.18 10.98
N MET A 6 -9.36 -1.23 9.67
CA MET A 6 -8.46 -0.67 8.65
C MET A 6 -8.70 0.84 8.51
N HIS A 7 -7.65 1.63 8.72
CA HIS A 7 -7.67 3.08 8.56
C HIS A 7 -6.63 3.53 7.51
N LEU A 8 -7.10 4.20 6.46
CA LEU A 8 -6.26 4.73 5.40
C LEU A 8 -6.00 6.21 5.66
N ASN A 9 -4.73 6.56 5.84
CA ASN A 9 -4.26 7.93 5.89
C ASN A 9 -3.69 8.31 4.52
N VAL A 10 -4.54 8.92 3.69
CA VAL A 10 -4.19 9.37 2.35
C VAL A 10 -4.60 10.84 2.21
N PRO A 11 -3.67 11.75 1.89
CA PRO A 11 -4.03 13.13 1.65
C PRO A 11 -4.90 13.26 0.40
N ARG A 12 -5.90 14.14 0.44
CA ARG A 12 -6.88 14.31 -0.64
C ARG A 12 -6.26 14.73 -1.97
N ALA A 13 -5.20 15.51 -1.93
CA ALA A 13 -4.44 15.92 -3.10
C ALA A 13 -3.01 16.30 -2.68
N VAL A 14 -2.06 16.04 -3.57
CA VAL A 14 -0.67 16.48 -3.43
C VAL A 14 -0.27 17.20 -4.70
N ARG A 15 0.57 18.24 -4.56
CA ARG A 15 1.04 19.04 -5.68
C ARG A 15 1.96 18.20 -6.57
N VAL A 16 1.81 18.33 -7.89
CA VAL A 16 2.64 17.60 -8.86
C VAL A 16 4.13 17.85 -8.59
N GLY A 17 4.92 16.78 -8.54
CA GLY A 17 6.35 16.83 -8.24
C GLY A 17 6.73 16.69 -6.76
N HIS A 18 5.75 16.69 -5.84
CA HIS A 18 5.99 16.41 -4.43
C HIS A 18 5.75 14.94 -4.09
N SER A 19 6.44 14.46 -3.05
CA SER A 19 6.23 13.13 -2.50
C SER A 19 4.99 13.08 -1.61
N VAL A 20 4.39 11.90 -1.51
CA VAL A 20 3.25 11.61 -0.63
C VAL A 20 3.51 10.32 0.11
N THR A 21 3.08 10.26 1.37
CA THR A 21 3.08 9.02 2.16
C THR A 21 1.66 8.48 2.22
N LEU A 22 1.48 7.24 1.76
CA LEU A 22 0.22 6.52 1.86
C LEU A 22 0.29 5.60 3.08
N GLY A 23 -0.40 5.98 4.16
CA GLY A 23 -0.43 5.20 5.40
C GLY A 23 -1.63 4.26 5.43
N CYS A 24 -1.41 2.99 5.78
CA CYS A 24 -2.47 2.05 6.11
C CYS A 24 -2.22 1.51 7.52
N GLN A 25 -3.09 1.85 8.45
CA GLN A 25 -3.10 1.30 9.80
C GLN A 25 -4.13 0.17 9.86
N TYR A 26 -3.75 -0.95 10.42
CA TYR A 26 -4.62 -2.12 10.53
C TYR A 26 -4.29 -2.92 11.79
N ASP A 27 -5.30 -3.54 12.40
CA ASP A 27 -5.13 -4.52 13.46
C ASP A 27 -5.36 -5.93 12.92
N LEU A 28 -4.37 -6.80 13.09
CA LEU A 28 -4.43 -8.19 12.64
C LEU A 28 -4.95 -9.14 13.73
N GLU A 29 -5.13 -8.68 14.97
CA GLU A 29 -5.62 -9.49 16.11
C GLU A 29 -4.89 -10.85 16.22
N GLY A 30 -3.56 -10.84 16.03
CA GLY A 30 -2.71 -12.04 16.06
C GLY A 30 -2.64 -12.84 14.75
N ALA A 31 -3.30 -12.40 13.68
CA ALA A 31 -3.16 -12.99 12.35
C ALA A 31 -1.87 -12.52 11.64
N ALA A 32 -1.41 -13.31 10.66
CA ALA A 32 -0.32 -12.89 9.78
C ALA A 32 -0.87 -12.04 8.62
N LEU A 33 -0.16 -10.94 8.29
CA LEU A 33 -0.46 -10.15 7.11
C LEU A 33 -0.24 -11.00 5.85
N TYR A 34 -1.25 -11.10 5.01
CA TYR A 34 -1.12 -11.77 3.71
C TYR A 34 -0.42 -10.88 2.69
N SER A 35 -1.01 -9.71 2.39
CA SER A 35 -0.42 -8.73 1.46
C SER A 35 -1.00 -7.34 1.65
N VAL A 36 -0.20 -6.30 1.44
CA VAL A 36 -0.65 -4.91 1.22
C VAL A 36 -0.46 -4.59 -0.25
N LYS A 37 -1.48 -4.00 -0.90
CA LYS A 37 -1.43 -3.62 -2.30
C LYS A 37 -1.97 -2.21 -2.47
N TRP A 38 -1.27 -1.40 -3.24
CA TRP A 38 -1.74 -0.08 -3.66
C TRP A 38 -2.06 -0.08 -5.14
N TYR A 39 -3.22 0.48 -5.43
CA TYR A 39 -3.75 0.63 -6.78
C TYR A 39 -3.96 2.11 -7.06
N ARG A 40 -3.64 2.52 -8.29
CA ARG A 40 -4.15 3.75 -8.87
C ARG A 40 -5.18 3.33 -9.91
N ASP A 41 -6.43 3.73 -9.68
CA ASP A 41 -7.58 3.30 -10.46
C ASP A 41 -7.72 1.76 -10.45
N GLN A 42 -7.33 1.08 -11.52
CA GLN A 42 -7.35 -0.38 -11.66
C GLN A 42 -5.95 -1.00 -11.82
N VAL A 43 -4.90 -0.18 -11.75
CA VAL A 43 -3.51 -0.60 -11.98
C VAL A 43 -2.78 -0.65 -10.66
N GLU A 44 -2.25 -1.84 -10.33
CA GLU A 44 -1.40 -2.05 -9.18
C GLU A 44 -0.06 -1.35 -9.43
N PHE A 45 0.42 -0.56 -8.47
CA PHE A 45 1.76 0.06 -8.55
C PHE A 45 2.70 -0.36 -7.43
N TYR A 46 2.16 -0.91 -6.34
CA TYR A 46 2.97 -1.36 -5.20
C TYR A 46 2.31 -2.56 -4.52
N ARG A 47 3.15 -3.52 -4.13
CA ARG A 47 2.78 -4.70 -3.36
C ARG A 47 3.81 -4.97 -2.28
N PHE A 48 3.33 -5.27 -1.08
CA PHE A 48 4.12 -5.81 0.01
C PHE A 48 3.55 -7.14 0.48
N VAL A 49 4.34 -8.21 0.42
CA VAL A 49 4.01 -9.57 0.86
C VAL A 49 5.12 -10.05 1.78
N PRO A 50 4.92 -10.04 3.11
CA PRO A 50 5.98 -10.42 4.07
C PRO A 50 6.55 -11.83 3.87
N LYS A 51 5.78 -12.72 3.22
CA LYS A 51 6.15 -14.12 2.99
C LYS A 51 6.96 -14.34 1.71
N GLU A 52 7.21 -13.29 0.91
CA GLU A 52 7.97 -13.39 -0.33
C GLU A 52 9.36 -12.77 -0.22
N GLU A 53 10.26 -13.22 -1.09
CA GLU A 53 11.59 -12.65 -1.29
C GLU A 53 11.74 -12.23 -2.77
N PRO A 54 11.88 -10.93 -3.08
CA PRO A 54 11.80 -9.79 -2.15
C PRO A 54 10.35 -9.54 -1.67
N PRO A 55 10.17 -9.01 -0.44
CA PRO A 55 8.85 -8.77 0.12
C PRO A 55 8.12 -7.60 -0.54
N ILE A 56 8.84 -6.76 -1.29
CA ILE A 56 8.30 -5.60 -2.00
C ILE A 56 8.38 -5.85 -3.50
N ARG A 57 7.27 -5.58 -4.20
CA ARG A 57 7.21 -5.49 -5.66
C ARG A 57 6.60 -4.16 -6.07
N VAL A 58 7.30 -3.46 -6.96
CA VAL A 58 6.87 -2.18 -7.54
C VAL A 58 6.52 -2.42 -8.99
N PHE A 59 5.35 -1.92 -9.41
CA PHE A 59 4.91 -1.97 -10.80
C PHE A 59 4.91 -0.53 -11.32
N PRO A 60 5.78 -0.20 -12.30
CA PRO A 60 5.88 1.17 -12.79
C PRO A 60 4.58 1.58 -13.49
N ILE A 61 4.07 2.76 -13.13
CA ILE A 61 2.98 3.45 -13.81
C ILE A 61 3.49 4.82 -14.23
N ASP A 62 3.14 5.25 -15.43
CA ASP A 62 3.48 6.59 -15.90
C ASP A 62 3.02 7.67 -14.92
N GLY A 63 3.99 8.50 -14.50
CA GLY A 63 3.75 9.58 -13.54
C GLY A 63 3.73 9.19 -12.06
N ILE A 64 4.01 7.92 -11.69
CA ILE A 64 4.22 7.49 -10.31
C ILE A 64 5.65 6.99 -10.12
N ARG A 65 6.31 7.45 -9.06
CA ARG A 65 7.59 6.91 -8.57
C ARG A 65 7.42 6.54 -7.10
N VAL A 66 7.84 5.33 -6.76
CA VAL A 66 7.81 4.73 -5.41
C VAL A 66 9.22 4.62 -4.89
#